data_AF-A0A0X3NKU9-F1
#
_entry.id   AF-A0A0X3NKU9-F1
#
_cell.length_a   1.000
_cell.length_b   1.000
_cell.length_c   1.000
_cell.angle_alpha   90.00
_cell.angle_beta   90.00
_cell.angle_gamma   90.00
#
_symmetry.space_group_name_H-M   'P 1'
#
loop_
_entity.id
_entity.type
_entity.pdbx_description
1 polymer ?
#
loop_
_entity_poly.entity_id
_entity_poly.type
_entity_poly.pdbx_seq_one_letter_code
_entity_poly.pdbx_strand_id
1 'polypeptide(L)'
;MAVVLLDLALIVAYHGYRSFATCLLQCVIITDCLRPCPISDQVLSTALAQLARAYATSGKPAEAVELMNRADEILGRFVEKGSFTRACLETQLEQALRIHTDLSDCDRLVKSLSLFCPWEATLRRAEVELRRGNTSTAKLLLQKVAAVATDIRTSLDFNRFKLAESNQEESGDAFLHHVRDPHLSRPPNGGLGAVVRFEVRARLAMVDIFISAGLLLQANQQLNLTEALTSKYHLIYFGHVVTLLKYVVGVLSKLQTSCELSLPLYLLLPLNRKAEEGEVQLPDDVFHALQVVCHQADPGFCMRLLNLIAWIFCLGGNRE
;
A
#
# COMPACT_ATOMS: atom_id res chain seq x y z
N MET A 1 0.17 -11.11 26.48
CA MET A 1 -0.67 -11.67 25.38
C MET A 1 -1.04 -10.60 24.35
N ALA A 2 -1.65 -9.47 24.75
CA ALA A 2 -2.02 -8.38 23.83
C ALA A 2 -0.82 -7.81 23.01
N VAL A 3 0.35 -7.62 23.64
CA VAL A 3 1.58 -7.20 22.95
C VAL A 3 1.98 -8.18 21.84
N VAL A 4 2.00 -9.48 22.13
CA VAL A 4 2.36 -10.53 21.16
C VAL A 4 1.36 -10.60 20.01
N LEU A 5 0.06 -10.45 20.31
CA LEU A 5 -0.98 -10.40 19.29
C LEU A 5 -0.84 -9.15 18.40
N LEU A 6 -0.47 -8.00 18.98
CA LEU A 6 -0.19 -6.79 18.23
C LEU A 6 1.02 -6.98 17.31
N ASP A 7 2.12 -7.54 17.81
CA ASP A 7 3.33 -7.80 17.02
C ASP A 7 3.02 -8.74 15.85
N LEU A 8 2.27 -9.83 16.10
CA LEU A 8 1.83 -10.74 15.06
C LEU A 8 0.95 -10.02 14.03
N ALA A 9 0.00 -9.19 14.47
CA ALA A 9 -0.84 -8.40 13.57
C ALA A 9 -0.02 -7.47 12.68
N LEU A 10 1.02 -6.82 13.22
CA LEU A 10 1.90 -5.92 12.48
C LEU A 10 2.78 -6.68 11.46
N ILE A 11 3.28 -7.86 11.80
CA ILE A 11 4.05 -8.74 10.89
C ILE A 11 3.15 -9.24 9.75
N VAL A 12 1.97 -9.75 10.08
CA VAL A 12 1.00 -10.24 9.11
C VAL A 12 0.54 -9.11 8.17
N ALA A 13 0.30 -7.91 8.72
CA ALA A 13 0.03 -6.71 7.93
C ALA A 13 1.23 -6.28 7.06
N TYR A 14 2.46 -6.55 7.50
CA TYR A 14 3.68 -6.26 6.72
C TYR A 14 3.72 -7.05 5.41
N HIS A 15 3.47 -8.35 5.49
CA HIS A 15 3.49 -9.22 4.31
C HIS A 15 2.27 -8.99 3.40
N GLY A 16 1.21 -8.36 3.93
CA GLY A 16 0.04 -7.96 3.15
C GLY A 16 -1.22 -8.74 3.48
N TYR A 17 -1.21 -9.60 4.50
CA TYR A 17 -2.39 -10.36 4.93
C TYR A 17 -3.36 -9.49 5.75
N ARG A 18 -3.98 -8.50 5.09
CA ARG A 18 -4.77 -7.45 5.75
C ARG A 18 -5.95 -7.99 6.56
N SER A 19 -6.73 -8.93 6.01
CA SER A 19 -7.90 -9.49 6.71
C SER A 19 -7.52 -10.24 7.98
N PHE A 20 -6.43 -11.00 7.93
CA PHE A 20 -5.93 -11.70 9.11
C PHE A 20 -5.39 -10.72 10.15
N ALA A 21 -4.64 -9.70 9.71
CA ALA A 21 -4.17 -8.63 10.59
C ALA A 21 -5.32 -7.88 11.28
N THR A 22 -6.40 -7.54 10.56
CA THR A 22 -7.56 -6.86 11.16
C THR A 22 -8.26 -7.72 12.21
N CYS A 23 -8.39 -9.03 11.99
CA CYS A 23 -8.93 -9.95 13.00
C CYS A 23 -8.06 -9.98 14.26
N LEU A 24 -6.73 -10.06 14.09
CA LEU A 24 -5.79 -10.03 15.21
C LEU A 24 -5.87 -8.70 15.97
N LEU A 25 -5.99 -7.56 15.28
CA LEU A 25 -6.14 -6.24 15.91
C LEU A 25 -7.45 -6.14 16.73
N GLN A 26 -8.55 -6.71 16.22
CA GLN A 26 -9.80 -6.81 16.98
C GLN A 26 -9.61 -7.68 18.23
N CYS A 27 -8.91 -8.80 18.12
CA CYS A 27 -8.56 -9.62 19.29
C CYS A 27 -7.70 -8.85 20.30
N VAL A 28 -6.73 -8.03 19.87
CA VAL A 28 -5.95 -7.15 20.77
C VAL A 28 -6.88 -6.21 21.54
N ILE A 29 -7.81 -5.54 20.84
CA ILE A 29 -8.75 -4.59 21.46
C ILE A 29 -9.69 -5.30 22.45
N ILE A 30 -10.15 -6.52 22.14
CA ILE A 30 -11.04 -7.31 23.02
C ILE A 30 -10.28 -7.86 24.23
N THR A 31 -9.03 -8.29 24.05
CA THR A 31 -8.23 -8.94 25.10
C THR A 31 -7.56 -7.95 26.06
N ASP A 32 -7.36 -6.70 25.64
CA ASP A 32 -6.78 -5.67 26.51
C ASP A 32 -7.82 -5.12 27.49
N CYS A 33 -8.01 -5.87 28.58
CA CYS A 33 -8.89 -5.50 29.69
C CYS A 33 -8.24 -4.42 30.57
N LEU A 34 -8.40 -3.16 30.15
CA LEU A 34 -8.54 -1.93 30.97
C LEU A 34 -7.84 -1.91 32.34
N ARG A 35 -6.50 -1.94 32.37
CA ARG A 35 -5.75 -1.23 33.41
C ARG A 35 -4.90 -0.16 32.74
N PRO A 36 -5.19 1.13 32.95
CA PRO A 36 -4.42 2.20 32.33
C PRO A 36 -2.96 2.10 32.81
N CYS A 37 -2.08 1.73 31.89
CA CYS A 37 -0.65 1.70 32.09
C CYS A 37 0.00 2.03 30.75
N PRO A 38 1.20 2.64 30.73
CA PRO A 38 1.80 3.14 29.49
C PRO A 38 1.89 2.09 28.37
N ILE A 39 2.12 0.82 28.73
CA ILE A 39 2.19 -0.29 27.78
C ILE A 39 0.81 -0.61 27.18
N SER A 40 -0.23 -0.68 28.00
CA SER A 40 -1.61 -0.89 27.51
C SER A 40 -2.08 0.30 26.67
N ASP A 41 -1.74 1.51 27.08
CA ASP A 41 -2.06 2.73 26.34
C ASP A 41 -1.44 2.71 24.93
N GLN A 42 -0.16 2.33 24.82
CA GLN A 42 0.55 2.21 23.56
C GLN A 42 0.01 1.07 22.68
N VAL A 43 -0.31 -0.09 23.28
CA VAL A 43 -0.86 -1.25 22.56
C VAL A 43 -2.24 -0.92 21.99
N LEU A 44 -3.13 -0.38 22.81
CA LEU A 44 -4.50 -0.07 22.41
C LEU A 44 -4.54 1.08 21.40
N SER A 45 -3.78 2.16 21.62
CA SER A 45 -3.68 3.27 20.65
C SER A 45 -3.13 2.80 19.30
N THR A 46 -2.12 1.94 19.31
CA THR A 46 -1.55 1.37 18.08
C THR A 46 -2.54 0.43 17.40
N ALA A 47 -3.23 -0.42 18.15
CA ALA A 47 -4.21 -1.35 17.59
C ALA A 47 -5.38 -0.60 16.91
N LEU A 48 -5.95 0.40 17.58
CA LEU A 48 -7.00 1.26 17.03
C LEU A 48 -6.51 2.06 15.82
N ALA A 49 -5.29 2.60 15.87
CA ALA A 49 -4.68 3.31 14.75
C ALA A 49 -4.56 2.42 13.49
N GLN A 50 -4.07 1.18 13.65
CA GLN A 50 -3.92 0.24 12.53
C GLN A 50 -5.27 -0.26 12.02
N LEU A 51 -6.22 -0.53 12.92
CA LEU A 51 -7.55 -0.97 12.53
C LEU A 51 -8.24 0.11 11.68
N ALA A 52 -8.21 1.35 12.14
CA ALA A 52 -8.85 2.45 11.44
C ALA A 52 -8.19 2.75 10.08
N ARG A 53 -6.85 2.63 9.95
CA ARG A 53 -6.18 2.65 8.64
C ARG A 53 -6.69 1.55 7.73
N ALA A 54 -6.84 0.32 8.25
CA ALA A 54 -7.32 -0.80 7.46
C ALA A 54 -8.74 -0.54 6.91
N TYR A 55 -9.66 -0.03 7.73
CA TYR A 55 -11.00 0.38 7.31
C TYR A 55 -10.97 1.50 6.24
N ALA A 56 -10.11 2.51 6.43
CA ALA A 56 -9.99 3.59 5.44
C ALA A 56 -9.50 3.04 4.09
N THR A 57 -8.48 2.18 4.10
CA THR A 57 -7.93 1.59 2.88
C THR A 57 -8.82 0.53 2.23
N SER A 58 -9.83 0.00 2.92
CA SER A 58 -10.74 -1.04 2.41
C SER A 58 -11.99 -0.50 1.75
N GLY A 59 -12.11 0.83 1.56
CA GLY A 59 -13.31 1.42 0.96
C GLY A 59 -14.14 2.27 1.92
N LYS A 60 -13.86 2.22 3.22
CA LYS A 60 -14.79 2.67 4.27
C LYS A 60 -14.18 3.78 5.14
N PRO A 61 -13.73 4.92 4.57
CA PRO A 61 -13.08 5.96 5.37
C PRO A 61 -14.03 6.69 6.32
N ALA A 62 -15.34 6.78 6.01
CA ALA A 62 -16.32 7.36 6.93
C ALA A 62 -16.49 6.52 8.20
N GLU A 63 -16.60 5.19 8.06
CA GLU A 63 -16.62 4.25 9.19
C GLU A 63 -15.31 4.31 9.99
N ALA A 64 -14.17 4.47 9.31
CA ALA A 64 -12.88 4.64 9.97
C ALA A 64 -12.81 5.91 10.82
N VAL A 65 -13.33 7.04 10.31
CA VAL A 65 -13.40 8.30 11.06
C VAL A 65 -14.36 8.20 12.24
N GLU A 66 -15.50 7.53 12.08
CA GLU A 66 -16.42 7.29 13.20
C GLU A 66 -15.77 6.42 14.29
N LEU A 67 -15.06 5.35 13.90
CA LEU A 67 -14.30 4.51 14.82
C LEU A 67 -13.23 5.32 15.57
N MET A 68 -12.58 6.26 14.89
CA MET A 68 -11.59 7.15 15.53
C MET A 68 -12.23 8.15 16.49
N ASN A 69 -13.37 8.73 16.16
CA ASN A 69 -14.06 9.65 17.06
C ASN A 69 -14.45 8.93 18.36
N ARG A 70 -15.00 7.71 18.25
CA ARG A 70 -15.31 6.87 19.42
C ARG A 70 -14.05 6.45 20.20
N ALA A 71 -12.97 6.15 19.49
CA ALA A 71 -11.70 5.80 20.10
C ALA A 71 -11.06 6.97 20.85
N ASP A 72 -11.22 8.22 20.39
CA ASP A 72 -10.66 9.40 21.07
C ASP A 72 -11.30 9.63 22.44
N GLU A 73 -12.60 9.29 22.60
CA GLU A 73 -13.27 9.31 23.91
C GLU A 73 -12.65 8.30 24.90
N ILE A 74 -12.24 7.12 24.39
CA ILE A 74 -11.62 6.05 25.17
C ILE A 74 -10.16 6.40 25.50
N LEU A 75 -9.42 6.86 24.50
CA LEU A 75 -8.00 7.20 24.57
C LEU A 75 -7.75 8.60 25.18
N GLY A 76 -8.82 9.37 25.47
CA GLY A 76 -8.79 10.73 25.99
C GLY A 76 -7.82 10.92 27.17
N ARG A 77 -7.62 9.86 27.96
CA ARG A 77 -6.84 9.82 29.20
C ARG A 77 -5.36 9.45 29.01
N PHE A 78 -4.95 9.05 27.81
CA PHE A 78 -3.59 8.54 27.56
C PHE A 78 -2.60 9.67 27.23
N VAL A 79 -1.36 9.50 27.69
CA VAL A 79 -0.30 10.49 27.49
C VAL A 79 0.31 10.38 26.08
N GLU A 80 0.42 9.15 25.54
CA GLU A 80 0.99 8.90 24.22
C GLU A 80 -0.10 8.64 23.19
N LYS A 81 -0.31 9.62 22.29
CA LYS A 81 -1.33 9.54 21.21
C LYS A 81 -0.74 9.65 19.80
N GLY A 82 0.59 9.71 19.66
CA GLY A 82 1.23 10.03 18.38
C GLY A 82 0.85 9.09 17.23
N SER A 83 0.81 7.78 17.48
CA SER A 83 0.39 6.77 16.50
C SER A 83 -1.07 6.91 16.08
N PHE A 84 -1.93 7.24 17.03
CA PHE A 84 -3.37 7.45 16.88
C PHE A 84 -3.69 8.76 16.16
N THR A 85 -3.12 9.89 16.58
CA THR A 85 -3.26 11.19 15.92
C THR A 85 -2.79 11.12 14.46
N ARG A 86 -1.66 10.45 14.21
CA ARG A 86 -1.18 10.21 12.84
C ARG A 86 -2.22 9.45 12.01
N ALA A 87 -2.80 8.37 12.55
CA ALA A 87 -3.84 7.63 11.83
C ALA A 87 -5.07 8.52 11.56
N CYS A 88 -5.49 9.34 12.53
CA CYS A 88 -6.59 10.29 12.35
C CYS A 88 -6.37 11.20 11.15
N LEU A 89 -5.18 11.80 11.04
CA LEU A 89 -4.83 12.63 9.90
C LEU A 89 -4.83 11.86 8.58
N GLU A 90 -4.29 10.64 8.56
CA GLU A 90 -4.25 9.80 7.35
C GLU A 90 -5.66 9.39 6.88
N THR A 91 -6.57 9.06 7.78
CA THR A 91 -7.94 8.64 7.45
C THR A 91 -8.85 9.79 7.07
N GLN A 92 -8.74 10.94 7.74
CA GLN A 92 -9.44 12.17 7.35
C GLN A 92 -8.99 12.63 5.96
N LEU A 93 -7.69 12.54 5.67
CA LEU A 93 -7.16 12.88 4.35
C LEU A 93 -7.64 11.92 3.26
N GLU A 94 -7.65 10.61 3.56
CA GLU A 94 -8.24 9.60 2.67
C GLU A 94 -9.71 9.89 2.37
N GLN A 95 -10.50 10.25 3.39
CA GLN A 95 -11.89 10.62 3.22
C GLN A 95 -12.05 11.86 2.32
N ALA A 96 -11.29 12.93 2.60
CA ALA A 96 -11.33 14.17 1.81
C ALA A 96 -10.97 13.92 0.34
N LEU A 97 -9.94 13.11 0.07
CA LEU A 97 -9.53 12.73 -1.27
C LEU A 97 -10.60 11.95 -2.06
N ARG A 98 -11.48 11.21 -1.37
CA ARG A 98 -12.55 10.43 -2.00
C ARG A 98 -13.85 11.19 -2.20
N ILE A 99 -14.20 12.06 -1.27
CA ILE A 99 -15.42 12.88 -1.39
C ILE A 99 -15.22 13.99 -2.43
N HIS A 100 -14.00 14.15 -2.98
CA HIS A 100 -13.64 15.20 -3.93
C HIS A 100 -13.95 16.60 -3.37
N THR A 101 -13.71 16.77 -2.06
CA THR A 101 -13.88 18.06 -1.36
C THR A 101 -12.78 19.05 -1.77
N ASP A 102 -12.90 20.28 -1.27
CA ASP A 102 -11.89 21.32 -1.42
C ASP A 102 -10.47 20.79 -1.12
N LEU A 103 -9.57 20.92 -2.10
CA LEU A 103 -8.19 20.48 -2.00
C LEU A 103 -7.38 21.34 -1.01
N SER A 104 -7.90 22.48 -0.57
CA SER A 104 -7.30 23.31 0.49
C SER A 104 -7.28 22.59 1.84
N ASP A 105 -8.33 21.82 2.16
CA ASP A 105 -8.40 20.99 3.36
C ASP A 105 -7.37 19.86 3.32
N CYS A 106 -7.19 19.26 2.13
CA CYS A 106 -6.15 18.26 1.91
C CYS A 106 -4.74 18.83 2.16
N ASP A 107 -4.45 20.07 1.74
CA ASP A 107 -3.17 20.72 2.00
C ASP A 107 -2.91 20.92 3.49
N ARG A 108 -3.94 21.35 4.23
CA ARG A 108 -3.88 21.51 5.70
C ARG A 108 -3.58 20.18 6.38
N LEU A 109 -4.31 19.13 6.01
CA LEU A 109 -4.12 17.78 6.57
C LEU A 109 -2.73 17.21 6.24
N VAL A 110 -2.25 17.39 5.01
CA VAL A 110 -0.88 16.99 4.61
C VAL A 110 0.18 17.72 5.43
N LYS A 111 0.00 19.03 5.66
CA LYS A 111 0.93 19.81 6.49
C LYS A 111 0.96 19.31 7.92
N SER A 112 -0.19 19.02 8.51
CA SER A 112 -0.27 18.43 9.86
C SER A 112 0.36 17.02 9.89
N LEU A 113 0.13 16.19 8.87
CA LEU A 113 0.69 14.85 8.78
C LEU A 113 2.23 14.88 8.70
N SER A 114 2.81 15.92 8.11
CA SER A 114 4.26 16.05 7.99
C SER A 114 4.99 16.10 9.34
N LEU A 115 4.31 16.53 10.41
CA LEU A 115 4.85 16.54 11.78
C LEU A 115 5.02 15.13 12.36
N PHE A 116 4.20 14.17 11.91
CA PHE A 116 4.20 12.79 12.40
C PHE A 116 4.91 11.83 11.44
N CYS A 117 4.76 12.04 10.13
CA CYS A 117 5.37 11.21 9.10
C CYS A 117 5.60 11.99 7.80
N PRO A 118 6.81 12.56 7.59
CA PRO A 118 7.17 13.27 6.37
C PRO A 118 7.05 12.42 5.10
N TRP A 119 7.36 11.13 5.21
CA TRP A 119 7.27 10.16 4.11
C TRP A 119 5.84 9.98 3.61
N GLU A 120 4.91 9.69 4.52
CA GLU A 120 3.49 9.56 4.18
C GLU A 120 2.93 10.90 3.69
N ALA A 121 3.27 12.00 4.35
CA ALA A 121 2.84 13.33 3.92
C ALA A 121 3.29 13.66 2.48
N THR A 122 4.50 13.27 2.09
CA THR A 122 5.01 13.48 0.72
C THR A 122 4.28 12.62 -0.31
N LEU A 123 3.98 11.36 0.02
CA LEU A 123 3.17 10.50 -0.85
C LEU A 123 1.76 11.06 -1.03
N ARG A 124 1.12 11.50 0.06
CA ARG A 124 -0.22 12.08 0.03
C ARG A 124 -0.25 13.44 -0.66
N ARG A 125 0.81 14.25 -0.53
CA ARG A 125 1.03 15.47 -1.32
C ARG A 125 1.01 15.17 -2.81
N ALA A 126 1.74 14.14 -3.25
CA ALA A 126 1.75 13.75 -4.66
C ALA A 126 0.36 13.35 -5.14
N GLU A 127 -0.41 12.62 -4.33
CA GLU A 127 -1.80 12.27 -4.64
C GLU A 127 -2.71 13.51 -4.78
N VAL A 128 -2.59 14.49 -3.89
CA VAL A 128 -3.30 15.78 -4.00
C VAL A 128 -2.94 16.51 -5.29
N GLU A 129 -1.64 16.57 -5.64
CA GLU A 129 -1.21 17.22 -6.88
C GLU A 129 -1.71 16.47 -8.14
N LEU A 130 -1.83 15.14 -8.09
CA LEU A 130 -2.48 14.39 -9.17
C LEU A 130 -3.96 14.76 -9.32
N ARG A 131 -4.69 14.94 -8.21
CA ARG A 131 -6.08 15.42 -8.24
C ARG A 131 -6.23 16.83 -8.81
N ARG A 132 -5.17 17.66 -8.71
CA ARG A 132 -5.10 18.99 -9.34
C ARG A 132 -4.75 18.95 -10.83
N GLY A 133 -4.33 17.80 -11.35
CA GLY A 133 -3.77 17.67 -12.70
C GLY A 133 -2.29 18.06 -12.80
N ASN A 134 -1.61 18.33 -11.68
CA ASN A 134 -0.19 18.69 -11.63
C ASN A 134 0.71 17.45 -11.66
N THR A 135 0.67 16.72 -12.77
CA THR A 135 1.37 15.43 -12.92
C THR A 135 2.90 15.54 -12.84
N SER A 136 3.48 16.67 -13.29
CA SER A 136 4.92 16.94 -13.21
C SER A 136 5.42 17.06 -11.76
N THR A 137 4.70 17.84 -10.95
CA THR A 137 5.00 18.02 -9.51
C THR A 137 4.83 16.71 -8.75
N ALA A 138 3.73 15.99 -9.00
CA ALA A 138 3.50 14.68 -8.39
C ALA A 138 4.63 13.69 -8.71
N LYS A 139 5.05 13.61 -9.98
CA LYS A 139 6.17 12.77 -10.40
C LYS A 139 7.46 13.14 -9.67
N LEU A 140 7.80 14.42 -9.56
CA LEU A 140 9.01 14.88 -8.87
C LEU A 140 9.02 14.50 -7.38
N LEU A 141 7.89 14.65 -6.70
CA LEU A 141 7.74 14.24 -5.30
C LEU A 141 7.94 12.72 -5.13
N LEU A 142 7.33 11.92 -5.99
CA LEU A 142 7.45 10.45 -5.93
C LEU A 142 8.87 9.99 -6.27
N GLN A 143 9.52 10.60 -7.25
CA GLN A 143 10.92 10.32 -7.58
C GLN A 143 11.84 10.64 -6.41
N LYS A 144 11.62 11.76 -5.72
CA LYS A 144 12.39 12.13 -4.52
C LYS A 144 12.23 11.09 -3.42
N VAL A 145 11.00 10.64 -3.15
CA VAL A 145 10.75 9.58 -2.15
C VAL A 145 11.48 8.29 -2.53
N ALA A 146 11.36 7.84 -3.77
CA ALA A 146 12.00 6.61 -4.23
C ALA A 146 13.54 6.69 -4.19
N ALA A 147 14.12 7.84 -4.56
CA ALA A 147 15.57 8.06 -4.52
C ALA A 147 16.10 8.03 -3.09
N VAL A 148 15.52 8.84 -2.19
CA VAL A 148 15.95 8.89 -0.78
C VAL A 148 15.79 7.51 -0.10
N ALA A 149 14.70 6.79 -0.40
CA ALA A 149 14.51 5.44 0.13
C ALA A 149 15.58 4.46 -0.39
N THR A 150 15.95 4.57 -1.67
CA THR A 150 17.02 3.76 -2.28
C THR A 150 18.37 4.04 -1.63
N ASP A 151 18.70 5.31 -1.39
CA ASP A 151 19.97 5.72 -0.78
C ASP A 151 20.08 5.21 0.67
N ILE A 152 19.00 5.35 1.44
CA ILE A 152 18.94 4.82 2.81
C ILE A 152 19.04 3.30 2.82
N ARG A 153 18.32 2.62 1.93
CA ARG A 153 18.34 1.16 1.85
C ARG A 153 19.72 0.63 1.44
N THR A 154 20.34 1.22 0.43
CA THR A 154 21.66 0.78 -0.05
C THR A 154 22.73 1.05 1.01
N SER A 155 22.73 2.22 1.65
CA SER A 155 23.67 2.53 2.74
C SER A 155 23.50 1.62 3.97
N LEU A 156 22.27 1.24 4.33
CA LEU A 156 22.01 0.28 5.40
C LEU A 156 22.37 -1.16 5.03
N ASP A 157 22.12 -1.57 3.78
CA ASP A 157 22.48 -2.89 3.27
C ASP A 157 24.01 -3.10 3.29
N PHE A 158 24.82 -2.05 3.08
CA PHE A 158 26.31 -2.12 3.18
C PHE A 158 26.82 -2.34 4.61
N ASN A 159 26.11 -1.87 5.63
CA ASN A 159 26.57 -1.99 7.02
C ASN A 159 26.24 -3.34 7.66
N ARG A 160 25.33 -4.14 7.09
CA ARG A 160 24.90 -5.41 7.70
C ARG A 160 25.72 -6.63 7.29
N PHE A 161 26.40 -6.60 6.14
CA PHE A 161 27.29 -7.70 5.71
C PHE A 161 28.69 -7.67 6.37
N LYS A 162 29.02 -6.63 7.16
CA LYS A 162 30.28 -6.57 7.93
C LYS A 162 30.14 -6.85 9.42
N LEU A 163 28.93 -6.90 9.97
CA LEU A 163 28.71 -7.08 11.42
C LEU A 163 27.97 -8.38 11.80
N ALA A 164 27.55 -9.20 10.84
CA ALA A 164 26.74 -10.39 11.12
C ALA A 164 27.52 -11.72 11.24
N GLU A 165 28.86 -11.70 11.13
CA GLU A 165 29.70 -12.89 11.37
C GLU A 165 30.37 -12.92 12.75
N SER A 166 30.14 -11.92 13.61
CA SER A 166 30.65 -11.95 14.98
C SER A 166 29.59 -11.54 16.00
N ASN A 167 29.19 -12.55 16.77
CA ASN A 167 28.57 -12.47 18.09
C ASN A 167 27.09 -12.09 18.13
N GLN A 168 26.22 -13.09 18.17
CA GLN A 168 25.15 -13.21 19.18
C GLN A 168 24.49 -14.60 19.10
N GLU A 169 25.20 -15.57 19.67
CA GLU A 169 24.53 -16.64 20.39
C GLU A 169 23.93 -16.06 21.68
N GLU A 170 22.76 -16.58 22.05
CA GLU A 170 22.11 -16.51 23.38
C GLU A 170 21.54 -15.17 23.87
N SER A 171 20.20 -15.04 23.80
CA SER A 171 19.36 -14.66 24.96
C SER A 171 17.89 -14.37 24.52
N GLY A 172 16.99 -15.33 24.79
CA GLY A 172 15.59 -15.05 25.12
C GLY A 172 14.61 -14.75 23.96
N ASP A 173 14.19 -15.77 23.20
CA ASP A 173 12.82 -15.83 22.67
C ASP A 173 12.47 -17.21 22.08
N ALA A 174 12.32 -18.21 22.96
CA ALA A 174 12.02 -19.59 22.56
C ALA A 174 10.69 -19.77 21.82
N PHE A 175 9.76 -18.81 21.92
CA PHE A 175 8.42 -18.95 21.31
C PHE A 175 8.39 -18.61 19.81
N LEU A 176 9.26 -17.71 19.34
CA LEU A 176 9.35 -17.34 17.91
C LEU A 176 10.17 -18.33 17.08
N HIS A 177 10.88 -19.26 17.72
CA HIS A 177 11.56 -20.36 17.02
C HIS A 177 10.61 -21.48 16.59
N HIS A 178 9.42 -21.58 17.19
CA HIS A 178 8.44 -22.64 16.90
C HIS A 178 7.41 -22.26 15.83
N VAL A 179 7.37 -20.98 15.41
CA VAL A 179 6.64 -20.54 14.21
C VAL A 179 7.66 -20.21 13.12
N ARG A 180 8.51 -21.17 12.76
CA ARG A 180 9.25 -21.13 11.50
C ARG A 180 8.29 -21.56 10.38
N ASP A 181 7.29 -20.74 10.11
CA ASP A 181 6.63 -20.79 8.83
C ASP A 181 7.58 -20.09 7.84
N PRO A 182 8.14 -20.77 6.82
CA PRO A 182 9.03 -20.16 5.83
C PRO A 182 8.40 -18.97 5.08
N HIS A 183 7.07 -18.78 5.21
CA HIS A 183 6.32 -17.69 4.61
C HIS A 183 6.20 -16.41 5.48
N LEU A 184 6.61 -16.44 6.75
CA LEU A 184 6.55 -15.31 7.69
C LEU A 184 7.92 -15.05 8.33
N SER A 185 8.94 -14.85 7.48
CA SER A 185 10.25 -14.40 7.96
C SER A 185 10.11 -13.07 8.70
N ARG A 186 10.86 -12.89 9.81
CA ARG A 186 10.82 -11.62 10.55
C ARG A 186 11.11 -10.47 9.58
N PRO A 187 10.22 -9.45 9.48
CA PRO A 187 10.48 -8.32 8.61
C PRO A 187 11.83 -7.70 8.99
N PRO A 188 12.57 -7.12 8.02
CA PRO A 188 13.78 -6.36 8.34
C PRO A 188 13.45 -5.32 9.42
N ASN A 189 14.45 -4.98 10.27
CA ASN A 189 14.34 -4.01 11.37
C ASN A 189 13.33 -2.91 11.01
N GLY A 190 12.34 -2.64 11.89
CA GLY A 190 11.11 -1.92 11.53
C GLY A 190 11.28 -0.63 10.70
N GLY A 191 12.38 0.10 10.89
CA GLY A 191 12.75 1.25 10.06
C GLY A 191 13.06 0.90 8.59
N LEU A 192 13.88 -0.12 8.33
CA LEU A 192 14.21 -0.56 6.97
C LEU A 192 12.96 -1.09 6.25
N GLY A 193 12.14 -1.89 6.95
CA GLY A 193 10.87 -2.37 6.41
C GLY A 193 9.93 -1.23 6.02
N ALA A 194 9.83 -0.18 6.84
CA ALA A 194 9.04 1.01 6.53
C ALA A 194 9.58 1.75 5.28
N VAL A 195 10.90 1.94 5.19
CA VAL A 195 11.56 2.58 4.03
C VAL A 195 11.26 1.84 2.73
N VAL A 196 11.39 0.50 2.73
CA VAL A 196 11.07 -0.32 1.55
C VAL A 196 9.61 -0.16 1.14
N ARG A 197 8.66 -0.16 2.09
CA ARG A 197 7.24 0.05 1.76
C ARG A 197 6.98 1.43 1.17
N PHE A 198 7.64 2.48 1.65
CA PHE A 198 7.54 3.82 1.04
C PHE A 198 8.13 3.84 -0.38
N GLU A 199 9.26 3.18 -0.60
CA GLU A 199 9.87 3.04 -1.93
C GLU A 199 8.90 2.35 -2.91
N VAL A 200 8.36 1.18 -2.51
CA VAL A 200 7.42 0.40 -3.32
C VAL A 200 6.16 1.21 -3.64
N ARG A 201 5.55 1.87 -2.63
CA ARG A 201 4.37 2.72 -2.84
C ARG A 201 4.65 3.88 -3.80
N ALA A 202 5.79 4.54 -3.67
CA ALA A 202 6.18 5.64 -4.55
C ALA A 202 6.35 5.15 -6.00
N ARG A 203 7.03 4.02 -6.19
CA ARG A 203 7.26 3.43 -7.51
C ARG A 203 5.96 2.99 -8.18
N LEU A 204 5.06 2.34 -7.45
CA LEU A 204 3.74 1.96 -7.97
C LEU A 204 2.88 3.17 -8.33
N ALA A 205 2.92 4.25 -7.54
CA ALA A 205 2.22 5.49 -7.89
C ALA A 205 2.80 6.14 -9.17
N MET A 206 4.13 6.06 -9.39
CA MET A 206 4.74 6.51 -10.64
C MET A 206 4.33 5.66 -11.84
N VAL A 207 4.14 4.35 -11.67
CA VAL A 207 3.66 3.45 -12.74
C VAL A 207 2.31 3.93 -13.27
N ASP A 208 1.38 4.31 -12.40
CA ASP A 208 0.07 4.84 -12.80
C ASP A 208 0.19 6.11 -13.65
N ILE A 209 1.08 7.03 -13.25
CA ILE A 209 1.40 8.25 -14.03
C ILE A 209 1.99 7.90 -15.40
N PHE A 210 2.91 6.94 -15.46
CA PHE A 210 3.56 6.54 -16.70
C PHE A 210 2.61 5.81 -17.66
N ILE A 211 1.75 4.93 -17.15
CA ILE A 211 0.71 4.27 -17.94
C ILE A 211 -0.25 5.33 -18.50
N SER A 212 -0.71 6.26 -17.66
CA SER A 212 -1.59 7.35 -18.07
C SER A 212 -0.97 8.25 -19.15
N ALA A 213 0.35 8.44 -19.11
CA ALA A 213 1.10 9.21 -20.09
C ALA A 213 1.53 8.40 -21.35
N GLY A 214 1.21 7.11 -21.43
CA GLY A 214 1.66 6.23 -22.53
C GLY A 214 3.15 5.87 -22.51
N LEU A 215 3.85 6.17 -21.40
CA LEU A 215 5.29 5.92 -21.23
C LEU A 215 5.54 4.49 -20.70
N LEU A 216 5.12 3.49 -21.48
CA LEU A 216 5.09 2.08 -21.05
C LEU A 216 6.47 1.50 -20.70
N LEU A 217 7.52 1.94 -21.39
CA LEU A 217 8.90 1.51 -21.09
C LEU A 217 9.35 2.00 -19.70
N GLN A 218 9.01 3.24 -19.33
CA GLN A 218 9.32 3.79 -18.00
C GLN A 218 8.47 3.12 -16.92
N ALA A 219 7.19 2.82 -17.21
CA ALA A 219 6.33 2.04 -16.33
C ALA A 219 6.94 0.66 -16.04
N ASN A 220 7.39 -0.06 -17.08
CA ASN A 220 7.99 -1.39 -16.93
C ASN A 220 9.30 -1.35 -16.14
N GLN A 221 10.13 -0.32 -16.35
CA GLN A 221 11.36 -0.13 -15.55
C GLN A 221 11.04 0.01 -14.05
N GLN A 222 10.03 0.80 -13.68
CA GLN A 222 9.62 0.92 -12.28
C GLN A 222 9.05 -0.38 -11.73
N LEU A 223 8.29 -1.13 -12.54
CA LEU A 223 7.74 -2.43 -12.13
C LEU A 223 8.84 -3.47 -11.87
N ASN A 224 9.88 -3.53 -12.70
CA ASN A 224 11.01 -4.46 -12.49
C ASN A 224 11.79 -4.14 -11.21
N LEU A 225 12.03 -2.85 -10.93
CA LEU A 225 12.65 -2.45 -9.67
C LEU A 225 11.78 -2.79 -8.46
N THR A 226 10.47 -2.59 -8.59
CA THR A 226 9.51 -2.90 -7.53
C THR A 226 9.43 -4.40 -7.27
N GLU A 227 9.40 -5.23 -8.32
CA GLU A 227 9.42 -6.69 -8.22
C GLU A 227 10.61 -7.21 -7.43
N ALA A 228 11.81 -6.69 -7.73
CA ALA A 228 13.03 -7.07 -7.02
C ALA A 228 12.93 -6.78 -5.52
N LEU A 229 12.32 -5.65 -5.15
CA LEU A 229 12.09 -5.29 -3.73
C LEU A 229 11.02 -6.17 -3.10
N THR A 230 9.89 -6.40 -3.77
CA THR A 230 8.80 -7.20 -3.21
C THR A 230 9.22 -8.65 -2.98
N SER A 231 10.05 -9.19 -3.87
CA SER A 231 10.63 -10.53 -3.74
C SER A 231 11.68 -10.59 -2.63
N LYS A 232 12.62 -9.62 -2.58
CA LYS A 232 13.68 -9.58 -1.56
C LYS A 232 13.13 -9.42 -0.13
N TYR A 233 12.06 -8.65 0.04
CA TYR A 233 11.50 -8.29 1.35
C TYR A 233 10.16 -8.96 1.66
N HIS A 234 9.77 -9.98 0.88
CA HIS A 234 8.53 -10.76 1.07
C HIS A 234 7.26 -9.91 1.22
N LEU A 235 7.10 -8.89 0.37
CA LEU A 235 5.92 -8.04 0.33
C LEU A 235 4.87 -8.62 -0.63
N ILE A 236 4.18 -9.67 -0.17
CA ILE A 236 3.32 -10.55 -1.00
C ILE A 236 2.22 -9.77 -1.71
N TYR A 237 1.48 -8.92 -1.00
CA TYR A 237 0.42 -8.09 -1.60
C TYR A 237 0.95 -7.23 -2.76
N PHE A 238 2.08 -6.54 -2.55
CA PHE A 238 2.66 -5.69 -3.59
C PHE A 238 3.24 -6.52 -4.74
N GLY A 239 3.71 -7.74 -4.49
CA GLY A 239 4.09 -8.70 -5.53
C GLY A 239 2.94 -8.99 -6.49
N HIS A 240 1.75 -9.30 -5.97
CA HIS A 240 0.56 -9.52 -6.80
C HIS A 240 0.15 -8.26 -7.60
N VAL A 241 0.24 -7.08 -6.99
CA VAL A 241 -0.01 -5.80 -7.70
C VAL A 241 0.97 -5.62 -8.87
N VAL A 242 2.25 -5.95 -8.68
CA VAL A 242 3.26 -5.88 -9.73
C VAL A 242 2.96 -6.86 -10.86
N THR A 243 2.58 -8.11 -10.55
CA THR A 243 2.17 -9.11 -11.57
C THR A 243 1.04 -8.58 -12.45
N LEU A 244 0.00 -8.01 -11.83
CA LEU A 244 -1.15 -7.45 -12.55
C LEU A 244 -0.76 -6.26 -13.43
N LEU A 245 0.01 -5.31 -12.90
CA LEU A 245 0.43 -4.14 -13.66
C LEU A 245 1.40 -4.48 -14.79
N LYS A 246 2.27 -5.48 -14.61
CA LYS A 246 3.12 -5.99 -15.69
C LYS A 246 2.31 -6.61 -16.81
N TYR A 247 1.28 -7.39 -16.49
CA TYR A 247 0.37 -7.94 -17.49
C TYR A 247 -0.29 -6.81 -18.29
N VAL A 248 -0.87 -5.82 -17.60
CA VAL A 248 -1.47 -4.62 -18.22
C VAL A 248 -0.49 -3.91 -19.15
N VAL A 249 0.72 -3.58 -18.67
CA VAL A 249 1.75 -2.89 -19.48
C VAL A 249 2.18 -3.74 -20.67
N GLY A 250 2.28 -5.06 -20.51
CA GLY A 250 2.61 -6.00 -21.58
C GLY A 250 1.55 -6.01 -22.68
N VAL A 251 0.26 -6.03 -22.32
CA VAL A 251 -0.82 -5.98 -23.31
C VAL A 251 -0.90 -4.61 -23.99
N LEU A 252 -0.80 -3.52 -23.22
CA LEU A 252 -0.75 -2.16 -23.79
C LEU A 252 0.41 -1.99 -24.77
N SER A 253 1.57 -2.56 -24.48
CA SER A 253 2.74 -2.51 -25.37
C SER A 253 2.49 -3.26 -26.68
N LYS A 254 1.88 -4.45 -26.61
CA LYS A 254 1.48 -5.23 -27.81
C LYS A 254 0.45 -4.47 -28.65
N LEU A 255 -0.51 -3.81 -28.01
CA LEU A 255 -1.51 -2.97 -28.69
C LEU A 255 -0.86 -1.77 -29.37
N GLN A 256 0.07 -1.08 -28.70
CA GLN A 256 0.82 0.04 -29.28
C GLN A 256 1.69 -0.38 -30.48
N THR A 257 2.24 -1.59 -30.48
CA THR A 257 3.00 -2.11 -31.64
C THR A 257 2.12 -2.56 -32.80
N SER A 258 0.83 -2.82 -32.56
CA SER A 258 -0.08 -3.41 -33.56
C SER A 258 -1.24 -2.51 -33.99
N CYS A 259 -1.36 -1.32 -33.40
CA CYS A 259 -2.22 -0.22 -33.82
C CYS A 259 -1.44 1.07 -33.61
N GLU A 260 -1.55 2.03 -34.53
CA GLU A 260 -1.04 3.40 -34.36
C GLU A 260 -1.85 4.17 -33.30
N LEU A 261 -1.92 3.66 -32.07
CA LEU A 261 -2.57 4.29 -30.92
C LEU A 261 -1.67 5.46 -30.46
N SER A 262 -1.87 6.61 -31.10
CA SER A 262 -1.24 7.89 -30.79
C SER A 262 -2.03 8.72 -29.77
N LEU A 263 -3.07 8.15 -29.14
CA LEU A 263 -3.95 8.87 -28.24
C LEU A 263 -3.78 8.45 -26.77
N PRO A 264 -3.85 9.39 -25.82
CA PRO A 264 -3.79 9.07 -24.40
C PRO A 264 -4.98 8.23 -23.94
N LEU A 265 -4.69 7.18 -23.14
CA LEU A 265 -5.65 6.19 -22.64
C LEU A 265 -6.87 6.79 -21.89
N TYR A 266 -6.74 8.00 -21.32
CA TYR A 266 -7.81 8.68 -20.59
C TYR A 266 -8.97 9.19 -21.48
N LEU A 267 -8.80 9.22 -22.81
CA LEU A 267 -9.84 9.63 -23.76
C LEU A 267 -10.66 8.46 -24.35
N LEU A 268 -10.35 7.21 -23.99
CA LEU A 268 -10.90 6.01 -24.64
C LEU A 268 -12.02 5.27 -23.89
N LEU A 269 -12.53 5.79 -22.77
CA LEU A 269 -13.74 5.25 -22.13
C LEU A 269 -14.90 6.28 -22.12
N PRO A 270 -16.14 5.90 -22.46
CA PRO A 270 -16.64 4.55 -22.76
C PRO A 270 -17.07 4.41 -24.23
N LEU A 271 -16.39 3.56 -25.02
CA LEU A 271 -17.03 3.04 -26.23
C LEU A 271 -17.94 1.88 -25.84
N ASN A 272 -19.24 2.14 -25.85
CA ASN A 272 -20.30 1.16 -25.75
C ASN A 272 -20.19 0.21 -26.97
N ARG A 273 -19.46 -0.91 -26.84
CA ARG A 273 -19.42 -1.97 -27.83
C ARG A 273 -19.81 -3.28 -27.16
N LYS A 274 -20.82 -3.94 -27.74
CA LYS A 274 -21.27 -5.28 -27.36
C LYS A 274 -20.06 -6.22 -27.45
N ALA A 275 -19.69 -6.83 -26.34
CA ALA A 275 -18.70 -7.89 -26.31
C ALA A 275 -19.33 -9.13 -26.95
N GLU A 276 -18.65 -9.72 -27.95
CA GLU A 276 -18.91 -11.12 -28.30
C GLU A 276 -18.27 -11.99 -27.22
N GLU A 277 -19.02 -12.97 -26.73
CA GLU A 277 -18.64 -13.90 -25.66
C GLU A 277 -17.60 -14.90 -26.16
N GLY A 278 -16.35 -14.46 -26.33
CA GLY A 278 -15.19 -15.34 -26.37
C GLY A 278 -14.61 -15.47 -24.95
N GLU A 279 -14.53 -16.68 -24.39
CA GLU A 279 -13.84 -16.96 -23.14
C GLU A 279 -12.32 -16.74 -23.31
N VAL A 280 -11.87 -15.48 -23.24
CA VAL A 280 -10.44 -15.21 -23.15
C VAL A 280 -10.00 -15.47 -21.71
N GLN A 281 -9.38 -16.63 -21.48
CA GLN A 281 -8.90 -17.04 -20.17
C GLN A 281 -7.68 -16.20 -19.75
N LEU A 282 -7.73 -15.61 -18.55
CA LEU A 282 -6.55 -14.99 -17.92
C LEU A 282 -5.51 -16.09 -17.65
N PRO A 283 -4.21 -15.80 -17.80
CA PRO A 283 -3.17 -16.67 -17.25
C PRO A 283 -3.43 -16.95 -15.76
N ASP A 284 -3.24 -18.19 -15.31
CA ASP A 284 -3.58 -18.64 -13.95
C ASP A 284 -2.91 -17.79 -12.86
N ASP A 285 -1.68 -17.34 -13.11
CA ASP A 285 -0.91 -16.46 -12.22
C ASP A 285 -1.53 -15.06 -12.10
N VAL A 286 -2.04 -14.52 -13.21
CA VAL A 286 -2.74 -13.23 -13.28
C VAL A 286 -4.12 -13.34 -12.62
N PHE A 287 -4.84 -14.44 -12.86
CA PHE A 287 -6.13 -14.69 -12.22
C PHE A 287 -6.01 -14.81 -10.71
N HIS A 288 -5.04 -15.59 -10.23
CA HIS A 288 -4.76 -15.72 -8.79
C HIS A 288 -4.35 -14.38 -8.18
N ALA A 289 -3.47 -13.62 -8.84
CA ALA A 289 -3.07 -12.29 -8.38
C ALA A 289 -4.28 -11.34 -8.30
N LEU A 290 -5.17 -11.37 -9.30
CA LEU A 290 -6.39 -10.57 -9.33
C LEU A 290 -7.31 -10.93 -8.16
N GLN A 291 -7.51 -12.22 -7.90
CA GLN A 291 -8.29 -12.68 -6.76
C GLN A 291 -7.72 -12.15 -5.45
N VAL A 292 -6.43 -12.33 -5.20
CA VAL A 292 -5.79 -11.87 -3.95
C VAL A 292 -5.90 -10.35 -3.78
N VAL A 293 -5.63 -9.59 -4.84
CA VAL A 293 -5.71 -8.12 -4.82
C VAL A 293 -7.15 -7.66 -4.58
N CYS A 294 -8.14 -8.22 -5.28
CA CYS A 294 -9.55 -7.86 -5.10
C CYS A 294 -10.07 -8.10 -3.68
N HIS A 295 -9.56 -9.12 -2.98
CA HIS A 295 -9.95 -9.40 -1.60
C HIS A 295 -9.32 -8.44 -0.56
N GLN A 296 -8.25 -7.72 -0.92
CA GLN A 296 -7.42 -6.98 0.04
C GLN A 296 -7.23 -5.49 -0.30
N ALA A 297 -7.44 -5.11 -1.55
CA ALA A 297 -7.18 -3.77 -2.05
C ALA A 297 -8.36 -2.83 -1.84
N ASP A 298 -8.09 -1.55 -2.02
CA ASP A 298 -9.12 -0.53 -2.04
C ASP A 298 -10.11 -0.78 -3.19
N PRO A 299 -11.45 -0.72 -2.95
CA PRO A 299 -12.45 -0.91 -3.98
C PRO A 299 -12.26 0.00 -5.20
N GLY A 300 -11.81 1.25 -5.00
CA GLY A 300 -11.53 2.17 -6.10
C GLY A 300 -10.34 1.73 -6.96
N PHE A 301 -9.30 1.19 -6.34
CA PHE A 301 -8.19 0.56 -7.07
C PHE A 301 -8.64 -0.70 -7.82
N CYS A 302 -9.42 -1.58 -7.17
CA CYS A 302 -9.98 -2.77 -7.80
C CYS A 302 -10.84 -2.42 -9.01
N MET A 303 -11.73 -1.43 -8.88
CA MET A 303 -12.59 -0.98 -9.97
C MET A 303 -11.78 -0.43 -11.15
N ARG A 304 -10.75 0.37 -10.90
CA ARG A 304 -9.86 0.86 -11.98
C ARG A 304 -9.14 -0.30 -12.67
N LEU A 305 -8.62 -1.26 -11.90
CA LEU A 305 -7.91 -2.42 -12.43
C LEU A 305 -8.85 -3.33 -13.23
N LEU A 306 -10.04 -3.63 -12.71
CA LEU A 306 -11.05 -4.42 -13.39
C LEU A 306 -11.53 -3.73 -14.67
N ASN A 307 -11.77 -2.41 -14.63
CA ASN A 307 -12.14 -1.66 -15.83
C ASN A 307 -11.02 -1.70 -16.89
N LEU A 308 -9.76 -1.61 -16.45
CA LEU A 308 -8.61 -1.67 -17.35
C LEU A 308 -8.43 -3.07 -17.96
N ILE A 309 -8.59 -4.12 -17.16
CA ILE A 309 -8.55 -5.51 -17.61
C ILE A 309 -9.73 -5.80 -18.55
N ALA A 310 -10.95 -5.39 -18.22
CA ALA A 310 -12.13 -5.53 -19.07
C ALA A 310 -11.95 -4.80 -20.40
N TRP A 311 -11.39 -3.59 -20.38
CA TRP A 311 -11.08 -2.83 -21.60
C TRP A 311 -10.05 -3.56 -22.48
N ILE A 312 -9.00 -4.12 -21.87
CA ILE A 312 -8.02 -4.97 -22.57
C ILE A 312 -8.73 -6.16 -23.25
N PHE A 313 -9.68 -6.81 -22.58
CA PHE A 313 -10.45 -7.91 -23.17
C PHE A 313 -11.34 -7.48 -24.33
N CYS A 314 -12.02 -6.34 -24.21
CA CYS A 314 -12.83 -5.79 -25.31
C CYS A 314 -11.98 -5.46 -26.56
N LEU A 315 -10.69 -5.17 -26.40
CA LEU A 315 -9.76 -4.98 -27.51
C LEU A 315 -9.18 -6.30 -28.04
N GLY A 316 -8.96 -7.28 -27.17
CA GLY A 316 -8.47 -8.62 -27.52
C GLY A 316 -9.47 -9.44 -28.32
N GLY A 317 -10.77 -9.34 -28.02
CA GLY A 317 -11.84 -10.04 -28.74
C GLY A 317 -12.12 -9.54 -30.17
N ASN A 318 -11.31 -8.62 -30.71
CA ASN A 318 -11.38 -8.17 -32.10
C ASN A 318 -10.29 -8.81 -32.99
N ARG A 319 -9.57 -9.81 -32.49
CA ARG A 319 -8.64 -10.59 -33.30
C ARG A 319 -8.97 -12.07 -33.17
N GLU A 320 -9.75 -12.50 -34.18
CA GLU A 320 -10.10 -13.87 -34.57
C GLU A 320 -11.26 -14.54 -33.83
#